data_AF-A0A1S2KMK4-F1
#
_entry.id   AF-A0A1S2KMK4-F1
#
_cell.length_a   1.000
_cell.length_b   1.000
_cell.length_c   1.000
_cell.angle_alpha   90.00
_cell.angle_beta   90.00
_cell.angle_gamma   90.00
#
_symmetry.space_group_name_H-M   'P 1'
#
loop_
_entity.id
_entity.type
_entity.pdbx_description
1 polymer ?
#
loop_
_entity_poly.entity_id
_entity_poly.type
_entity_poly.pdbx_seq_one_letter_code
_entity_poly.pdbx_strand_id
1 'polypeptide(L)'
;MTAFHESALDGVARNPALPAPLLLRLLAFDGGGDGPPRHALQRAALPEPAVAVILTHPHTGARIAFAMSTGAEPAQRARLVDDPSPAVRAALAYGPEWWDPRTTVAPLPDDVCARLAAVLNGAGVPA
;
A
#
# COMPACT_ATOMS: atom_id res chain seq x y z
N MET A 1 21.07 8.78 17.31
CA MET A 1 21.47 8.89 15.89
C MET A 1 20.47 8.26 14.91
N THR A 2 19.36 7.67 15.38
CA THR A 2 18.32 7.02 14.54
C THR A 2 17.45 8.03 13.77
N ALA A 3 17.01 9.12 14.40
CA ALA A 3 16.11 10.11 13.80
C ALA A 3 16.67 10.78 12.52
N PHE A 4 17.99 11.02 12.44
CA PHE A 4 18.61 11.63 11.25
C PHE A 4 18.62 10.66 10.05
N HIS A 5 18.73 9.35 10.33
CA HIS A 5 18.70 8.30 9.31
C HIS A 5 17.29 8.11 8.74
N GLU A 6 16.27 8.17 9.61
CA GLU A 6 14.85 8.15 9.20
C GLU A 6 14.49 9.34 8.30
N SER A 7 14.92 10.55 8.67
CA SER A 7 14.71 11.76 7.87
C SER A 7 15.38 11.67 6.48
N ALA A 8 16.58 11.09 6.41
CA ALA A 8 17.27 10.88 5.13
C ALA A 8 16.52 9.86 4.23
N LEU A 9 16.05 8.74 4.80
CA LEU A 9 15.28 7.74 4.04
C LEU A 9 13.94 8.29 3.55
N ASP A 10 13.28 9.13 4.35
CA ASP A 10 12.03 9.79 3.95
C ASP A 10 12.27 10.81 2.81
N GLY A 11 13.43 11.47 2.77
CA GLY A 11 13.86 12.28 1.63
C GLY A 11 14.10 11.44 0.36
N VAL A 12 14.80 10.30 0.49
CA VAL A 12 15.03 9.35 -0.62
C VAL A 12 13.71 8.80 -1.16
N ALA A 13 12.77 8.45 -0.28
CA ALA A 13 11.45 7.93 -0.64
C ALA A 13 10.63 8.88 -1.52
N ARG A 14 10.77 10.19 -1.28
CA ARG A 14 10.09 11.24 -2.05
C ARG A 14 10.74 11.56 -3.38
N ASN A 15 11.98 11.13 -3.63
CA ASN A 15 12.68 11.44 -4.88
C ASN A 15 12.02 10.72 -6.08
N PRO A 16 11.36 11.41 -7.03
CA PRO A 16 10.73 10.76 -8.17
C PRO A 16 11.76 10.07 -9.08
N ALA A 17 12.99 10.60 -9.13
CA ALA A 17 14.10 10.06 -9.93
C ALA A 17 14.89 8.94 -9.22
N LEU A 18 14.39 8.40 -8.10
CA LEU A 18 15.03 7.30 -7.40
C LEU A 18 15.17 6.08 -8.35
N PRO A 19 16.40 5.56 -8.58
CA PRO A 19 16.58 4.38 -9.41
C PRO A 19 15.79 3.19 -8.88
N ALA A 20 15.15 2.43 -9.78
CA ALA A 20 14.29 1.30 -9.42
C ALA A 20 14.96 0.29 -8.45
N PRO A 21 16.24 -0.09 -8.61
CA PRO A 21 16.89 -1.00 -7.65
C PRO A 21 16.96 -0.44 -6.22
N LEU A 22 17.12 0.87 -6.06
CA LEU A 22 17.13 1.52 -4.76
C LEU A 22 15.72 1.63 -4.18
N LEU A 23 14.71 1.88 -5.01
CA LEU A 23 13.31 1.84 -4.59
C LEU A 23 12.94 0.44 -4.05
N LEU A 24 13.34 -0.63 -4.74
CA LEU A 24 13.08 -2.00 -4.30
C LEU A 24 13.75 -2.30 -2.95
N ARG A 25 15.01 -1.87 -2.77
CA ARG A 25 15.70 -2.01 -1.49
C ARG A 25 15.04 -1.21 -0.38
N LEU A 26 14.56 -0.01 -0.69
CA LEU A 26 13.86 0.83 0.27
C LEU A 26 12.51 0.23 0.67
N LEU A 27 11.79 -0.40 -0.26
CA LEU A 27 10.51 -1.05 0.00
C LEU A 27 10.64 -2.37 0.73
N ALA A 28 11.73 -3.10 0.53
CA ALA A 28 12.04 -4.32 1.26
C ALA A 28 12.68 -4.07 2.64
N PHE A 29 12.90 -2.81 2.99
CA PHE A 29 13.53 -2.42 4.24
C PHE A 29 12.56 -2.58 5.41
N ASP A 30 12.95 -3.36 6.41
CA ASP A 30 12.10 -3.66 7.58
C ASP A 30 12.09 -2.54 8.63
N GLY A 31 12.97 -1.54 8.52
CA GLY A 31 12.91 -0.35 9.39
C GLY A 31 13.09 -0.62 10.88
N GLY A 32 13.66 -1.76 11.28
CA GLY A 32 13.73 -2.16 12.69
C GLY A 32 12.35 -2.52 13.29
N GLY A 33 11.40 -2.90 12.44
CA GLY A 33 10.03 -3.22 12.82
C GLY A 33 9.02 -2.15 12.42
N ASP A 34 9.44 -0.95 12.00
CA ASP A 34 8.53 0.11 11.52
C ASP A 34 8.18 -0.04 10.03
N GLY A 35 8.93 -0.88 9.31
CA GLY A 35 8.79 -1.09 7.87
C GLY A 35 9.40 0.03 7.02
N PRO A 36 9.12 0.03 5.71
CA PRO A 36 9.70 0.99 4.78
C PRO A 36 9.04 2.38 4.94
N PRO A 37 9.72 3.46 4.57
CA PRO A 37 9.15 4.81 4.65
C PRO A 37 7.81 4.91 3.93
N ARG A 38 6.80 5.48 4.60
CA ARG A 38 5.44 5.62 4.06
C ARG A 38 5.41 6.26 2.68
N HIS A 39 6.27 7.25 2.43
CA HIS A 39 6.33 7.95 1.14
C HIS A 39 6.70 7.03 -0.02
N ALA A 40 7.46 5.95 0.21
CA ALA A 40 7.80 4.97 -0.82
C ALA A 40 6.58 4.12 -1.20
N LEU A 41 5.73 3.77 -0.22
CA LEU A 41 4.49 3.00 -0.39
C LEU A 41 3.37 3.82 -1.03
N GLN A 42 3.48 5.15 -1.01
CA GLN A 42 2.47 6.09 -1.49
C GLN A 42 2.76 6.63 -2.90
N ARG A 43 3.82 6.15 -3.56
CA ARG A 43 4.24 6.67 -4.86
C ARG A 43 3.23 6.33 -5.95
N ALA A 44 3.06 7.27 -6.87
CA ALA A 44 2.40 7.02 -8.13
C ALA A 44 3.29 6.22 -9.09
N ALA A 45 2.67 5.56 -10.07
CA ALA A 45 3.36 4.80 -11.12
C ALA A 45 4.39 3.79 -10.60
N LEU A 46 4.05 3.09 -9.51
CA LEU A 46 4.91 2.04 -8.97
C LEU A 46 5.13 0.94 -10.01
N PRO A 47 6.39 0.58 -10.31
CA PRO A 47 6.67 -0.51 -11.23
C PRO A 47 6.24 -1.84 -10.62
N GLU A 48 5.87 -2.80 -11.47
CA GLU A 48 5.33 -4.10 -11.03
C GLU A 48 6.22 -4.84 -10.00
N PRO A 49 7.57 -4.88 -10.12
CA PRO A 49 8.41 -5.47 -9.08
C PRO A 49 8.30 -4.79 -7.71
N ALA A 50 8.04 -3.47 -7.67
CA ALA A 50 7.83 -2.75 -6.42
C ALA A 50 6.49 -3.11 -5.79
N VAL A 51 5.43 -3.24 -6.60
CA VAL A 51 4.13 -3.71 -6.13
C VAL A 51 4.24 -5.11 -5.55
N ALA A 52 4.92 -6.03 -6.25
CA ALA A 52 5.14 -7.40 -5.78
C ALA A 52 5.83 -7.44 -4.40
N VAL A 53 6.89 -6.64 -4.22
CA VAL A 53 7.59 -6.52 -2.92
C VAL A 53 6.65 -6.04 -1.81
N ILE A 54 5.80 -5.06 -2.09
CA ILE A 54 4.86 -4.51 -1.10
C ILE A 54 3.79 -5.54 -0.73
N LEU A 55 3.19 -6.22 -1.72
CA LEU A 55 2.14 -7.21 -1.49
C LEU A 55 2.62 -8.38 -0.62
N THR A 56 3.89 -8.77 -0.74
CA THR A 56 4.49 -9.84 0.07
C THR A 56 5.23 -9.33 1.31
N HIS A 57 5.17 -8.04 1.62
CA HIS A 57 5.97 -7.46 2.69
C HIS A 57 5.54 -8.03 4.05
N PRO A 58 6.45 -8.51 4.91
CA PRO A 58 6.09 -9.12 6.19
C PRO A 58 5.41 -8.13 7.13
N HIS A 59 5.87 -6.87 7.14
CA HIS A 59 5.29 -5.81 7.96
C HIS A 59 3.87 -5.43 7.49
N THR A 60 2.86 -5.77 8.30
CA THR A 60 1.44 -5.48 8.02
C THR A 60 1.18 -3.99 7.80
N GLY A 61 1.87 -3.11 8.53
CA GLY A 61 1.74 -1.65 8.36
C GLY A 61 2.14 -1.17 6.95
N ALA A 62 3.08 -1.85 6.30
CA ALA A 62 3.47 -1.52 4.92
C ALA A 62 2.32 -1.82 3.94
N ARG A 63 1.68 -2.99 4.10
CA ARG A 63 0.54 -3.40 3.29
C ARG A 63 -0.69 -2.53 3.55
N ILE A 64 -0.94 -2.12 4.79
CA ILE A 64 -1.99 -1.14 5.15
C ILE A 64 -1.74 0.21 4.46
N ALA A 65 -0.52 0.74 4.56
CA ALA A 65 -0.19 2.01 3.93
C ALA A 65 -0.34 1.95 2.40
N PHE A 66 -0.02 0.82 1.77
CA PHE A 66 -0.30 0.62 0.34
C PHE A 66 -1.79 0.50 0.02
N ALA A 67 -2.56 -0.21 0.84
CA ALA A 67 -4.01 -0.35 0.71
C ALA A 67 -4.73 1.00 0.71
N MET A 68 -4.20 1.99 1.44
CA MET A 68 -4.70 3.36 1.51
C MET A 68 -3.90 4.34 0.64
N SER A 69 -3.21 3.86 -0.40
CA SER A 69 -2.43 4.74 -1.25
C SER A 69 -3.31 5.58 -2.19
N THR A 70 -3.03 6.88 -2.23
CA THR A 70 -3.60 7.80 -3.24
C THR A 70 -2.85 7.76 -4.57
N GLY A 71 -1.59 7.33 -4.56
CA GLY A 71 -0.74 7.27 -5.75
C GLY A 71 -0.80 5.94 -6.49
N ALA A 72 -0.96 4.82 -5.77
CA ALA A 72 -1.01 3.50 -6.40
C ALA A 72 -2.28 3.31 -7.23
N GLU A 73 -2.15 2.60 -8.36
CA GLU A 73 -3.29 2.31 -9.22
C GLU A 73 -4.31 1.44 -8.46
N PRO A 74 -5.63 1.68 -8.65
CA PRO A 74 -6.66 0.90 -7.96
C PRO A 74 -6.54 -0.61 -8.21
N ALA A 75 -6.16 -1.02 -9.43
CA ALA A 75 -5.94 -2.41 -9.80
C ALA A 75 -4.73 -3.05 -9.08
N GLN A 76 -3.73 -2.26 -8.69
CA GLN A 76 -2.60 -2.75 -7.89
C GLN A 76 -3.04 -2.95 -6.43
N ARG A 77 -3.80 -2.00 -5.88
CA ARG A 77 -4.36 -2.08 -4.52
C ARG A 77 -5.38 -3.21 -4.36
N ALA A 78 -6.20 -3.44 -5.38
CA ALA A 78 -7.18 -4.51 -5.45
C ALA A 78 -6.62 -5.90 -5.14
N ARG A 79 -5.33 -6.13 -5.41
CA ARG A 79 -4.66 -7.41 -5.14
C ARG A 79 -4.55 -7.74 -3.64
N LEU A 80 -4.81 -6.77 -2.75
CA LEU A 80 -4.90 -6.97 -1.31
C LEU A 80 -6.27 -7.47 -0.84
N VAL A 81 -7.23 -7.69 -1.74
CA VAL A 81 -8.60 -8.11 -1.36
C VAL A 81 -8.61 -9.42 -0.56
N ASP A 82 -7.66 -10.31 -0.87
CA ASP A 82 -7.49 -11.61 -0.19
C ASP A 82 -6.29 -11.60 0.78
N ASP A 83 -5.83 -10.42 1.23
CA ASP A 83 -4.74 -10.33 2.21
C ASP A 83 -5.10 -11.11 3.49
N PRO A 84 -4.18 -11.89 4.07
CA PRO A 84 -4.46 -12.68 5.27
C PRO A 84 -4.85 -11.80 6.47
N SER A 85 -4.34 -10.58 6.55
CA SER A 85 -4.63 -9.65 7.65
C SER A 85 -6.00 -8.98 7.46
N PRO A 86 -6.95 -9.16 8.40
CA PRO A 86 -8.22 -8.43 8.37
C PRO A 86 -8.05 -6.91 8.39
N ALA A 87 -6.99 -6.41 9.05
CA ALA A 87 -6.69 -4.98 9.10
C ALA A 87 -6.30 -4.42 7.72
N VAL A 88 -5.60 -5.21 6.90
CA VAL A 88 -5.26 -4.81 5.53
C VAL A 88 -6.51 -4.76 4.66
N ARG A 89 -7.38 -5.78 4.75
CA ARG A 89 -8.65 -5.80 4.01
C ARG A 89 -9.58 -4.65 4.42
N ALA A 90 -9.62 -4.32 5.72
CA ALA A 90 -10.37 -3.16 6.22
C ALA A 90 -9.81 -1.84 5.69
N ALA A 91 -8.48 -1.67 5.68
CA ALA A 91 -7.83 -0.50 5.11
C ALA A 91 -8.08 -0.36 3.59
N LEU A 92 -8.12 -1.49 2.86
CA LEU A 92 -8.47 -1.52 1.44
C LEU A 92 -9.92 -1.05 1.21
N ALA A 93 -10.86 -1.55 2.02
CA ALA A 93 -12.26 -1.17 1.96
C ALA A 93 -12.51 0.28 2.37
N TYR A 94 -11.77 0.78 3.37
CA TYR A 94 -11.80 2.17 3.79
C TYR A 94 -11.32 3.10 2.67
N GLY A 95 -10.29 2.67 1.94
CA GLY A 95 -9.71 3.44 0.84
C GLY A 95 -8.73 4.51 1.32
N PRO A 96 -8.22 5.35 0.40
CA PRO A 96 -7.29 6.39 0.79
C PRO A 96 -8.04 7.57 1.45
N GLU A 97 -7.51 8.07 2.56
CA GLU A 97 -8.04 9.26 3.26
C GLU A 97 -7.46 10.53 2.64
N TRP A 98 -8.31 11.47 2.21
CA TRP A 98 -7.86 12.72 1.57
C TRP A 98 -8.20 13.92 2.43
N TRP A 99 -7.19 14.74 2.70
CA TRP A 99 -7.37 16.04 3.36
C TRP A 99 -7.76 17.14 2.37
N ASP A 100 -7.53 16.92 1.06
CA ASP A 100 -7.98 17.81 -0.01
C ASP A 100 -9.22 17.23 -0.70
N PRO A 101 -10.40 17.86 -0.57
CA PRO A 101 -11.64 17.42 -1.22
C PRO A 101 -11.59 17.41 -2.76
N ARG A 102 -10.57 18.02 -3.38
CA ARG A 102 -10.37 18.01 -4.84
C ARG A 102 -9.56 16.84 -5.35
N THR A 103 -8.88 16.11 -4.46
CA THR A 103 -8.19 14.88 -4.85
C THR A 103 -9.25 13.89 -5.32
N THR A 104 -9.09 13.35 -6.52
CA THR A 104 -9.94 12.26 -7.01
C THR A 104 -9.05 11.04 -7.18
N VAL A 105 -9.41 9.94 -6.51
CA VAL A 105 -8.77 8.65 -6.73
C VAL A 105 -9.80 7.76 -7.40
N ALA A 106 -9.36 7.07 -8.45
CA ALA A 106 -10.19 6.11 -9.13
C ALA A 106 -10.65 5.02 -8.14
N PRO A 107 -11.92 4.58 -8.22
CA PRO A 107 -12.44 3.55 -7.33
C PRO A 107 -11.75 2.21 -7.58
N LEU A 108 -11.83 1.31 -6.59
CA LEU A 108 -11.48 -0.09 -6.81
C LEU A 108 -12.40 -0.71 -7.88
N PRO A 109 -11.94 -1.75 -8.58
CA PRO A 109 -12.79 -2.53 -9.48
C PRO A 109 -14.06 -3.05 -8.79
N ASP A 110 -15.19 -3.09 -9.50
CA ASP A 110 -16.50 -3.45 -8.94
C ASP A 110 -16.53 -4.86 -8.34
N ASP A 111 -15.83 -5.81 -8.93
CA ASP A 111 -15.72 -7.19 -8.43
C ASP A 111 -15.01 -7.26 -7.07
N VAL A 112 -14.04 -6.38 -6.85
CA VAL A 112 -13.32 -6.24 -5.58
C VAL A 112 -14.24 -5.63 -4.52
N CYS A 113 -14.99 -4.59 -4.87
CA CYS A 113 -16.01 -4.00 -3.99
C CYS A 113 -17.06 -5.03 -3.58
N ALA A 114 -17.55 -5.84 -4.52
CA ALA A 114 -18.52 -6.90 -4.25
C ALA A 114 -17.95 -7.97 -3.29
N ARG A 115 -16.68 -8.38 -3.48
CA ARG A 115 -16.01 -9.33 -2.59
C ARG A 115 -15.84 -8.79 -1.17
N LEU A 116 -15.44 -7.52 -1.03
CA LEU A 116 -15.32 -6.87 0.28
C LEU A 116 -16.68 -6.78 0.99
N ALA A 117 -17.75 -6.46 0.25
CA ALA A 117 -19.11 -6.39 0.80
C ALA A 117 -19.68 -7.76 1.19
N ALA A 118 -19.31 -8.84 0.49
CA ALA A 118 -19.76 -10.19 0.82
C ALA A 118 -19.32 -10.63 2.23
N VAL A 119 -18.17 -10.16 2.71
CA VAL A 119 -17.68 -10.40 4.08
C VAL A 119 -18.60 -9.79 5.14
N LEU A 120 -19.25 -8.65 4.85
CA LEU A 120 -20.21 -8.01 5.76
C LEU A 120 -21.51 -8.80 5.89
N ASN A 121 -21.86 -9.58 4.87
CA ASN A 121 -23.12 -10.32 4.80
C ASN A 121 -23.04 -11.74 5.38
N GLY A 122 -21.89 -12.14 5.96
CA GLY A 122 -21.69 -13.48 6.52
C GLY A 122 -21.77 -14.62 5.50
N ALA A 123 -21.72 -14.33 4.21
CA ALA A 123 -21.66 -15.34 3.16
C ALA A 123 -20.22 -15.79 2.99
N GLY A 124 -19.88 -16.94 3.55
CA GLY A 124 -18.63 -17.64 3.27
C GLY A 124 -18.45 -17.78 1.75
N VAL A 125 -17.26 -17.43 1.28
CA VAL A 125 -16.83 -17.63 -0.11
C VAL A 125 -17.03 -19.11 -0.48
N PRO A 126 -17.83 -19.47 -1.51
CA PRO A 126 -17.83 -20.84 -2.01
C PRO A 126 -16.49 -21.14 -2.69
N ALA A 127 -16.00 -22.36 -2.45
CA ALA A 127 -14.73 -22.90 -2.92
C ALA A 127 -14.59 -22.93 -4.45
#